data_AF-A0A6J6FXE5-F1
#
_entry.id   AF-A0A6J6FXE5-F1
#
_cell.length_a   1.000
_cell.length_b   1.000
_cell.length_c   1.000
_cell.angle_alpha   90.00
_cell.angle_beta   90.00
_cell.angle_gamma   90.00
#
_symmetry.space_group_name_H-M   'P 1'
#
loop_
_entity.id
_entity.type
_entity.pdbx_description
1 polymer ?
#
loop_
_entity_poly.entity_id
_entity_poly.type
_entity_poly.pdbx_seq_one_letter_code
_entity_poly.pdbx_strand_id
1 'polypeptide(L)'
;MNIKRFLTVEASRKRAIYLLKFESLLILGIVIYLLVAPLISTVSAPAALSAEIVFGLLGSVGLWASAIGFEKQRSFGRAPAVLANLIALGVSYYMVMGSFLYVGIPLMLLSIVTILSAALGYKE
;
A
#
# COMPACT_ATOMS: atom_id res chain seq x y z
N MET A 1 5.52 -26.89 -6.63
CA MET A 1 4.81 -26.03 -5.65
C MET A 1 3.34 -25.94 -6.07
N ASN A 2 2.39 -26.39 -5.24
CA ASN A 2 1.00 -26.61 -5.67
C ASN A 2 0.22 -25.27 -5.68
N ILE A 3 0.06 -24.66 -6.86
CA ILE A 3 -0.52 -23.31 -7.04
C ILE A 3 -1.91 -23.16 -6.41
N LYS A 4 -2.69 -24.25 -6.36
CA LYS A 4 -4.01 -24.29 -5.71
C LYS A 4 -3.95 -24.04 -4.20
N ARG A 5 -2.87 -24.46 -3.52
CA ARG A 5 -2.69 -24.26 -2.08
C ARG A 5 -2.33 -22.80 -1.77
N PHE A 6 -1.60 -22.15 -2.67
CA PHE A 6 -1.28 -20.73 -2.57
C PHE A 6 -2.56 -19.90 -2.65
N LEU A 7 -3.42 -20.12 -3.63
CA LEU A 7 -4.66 -19.35 -3.83
C LEU A 7 -5.79 -19.63 -2.83
N THR A 8 -5.57 -20.44 -1.78
CA THR A 8 -6.58 -20.66 -0.74
C THR A 8 -6.89 -19.36 0.00
N VAL A 9 -8.16 -19.19 0.40
CA VAL A 9 -8.63 -17.97 1.09
C VAL A 9 -7.79 -17.69 2.33
N GLU A 10 -7.47 -18.70 3.13
CA GLU A 10 -6.66 -18.54 4.34
C GLU A 10 -5.22 -18.10 4.07
N ALA A 11 -4.59 -18.67 3.03
CA ALA A 11 -3.22 -18.30 2.65
C ALA A 11 -3.17 -16.90 2.03
N SER A 12 -4.17 -16.54 1.22
CA SER A 12 -4.33 -15.19 0.66
C SER A 12 -4.60 -14.17 1.75
N ARG A 13 -5.42 -14.50 2.76
CA ARG A 13 -5.68 -13.64 3.92
C ARG A 13 -4.42 -13.36 4.73
N LYS A 14 -3.65 -14.40 5.09
CA LYS A 14 -2.39 -14.23 5.82
C LYS A 14 -1.43 -13.32 5.04
N ARG A 15 -1.30 -13.54 3.73
CA ARG A 15 -0.48 -12.70 2.86
C ARG A 15 -0.96 -11.26 2.81
N ALA A 16 -2.26 -11.03 2.64
CA ALA A 16 -2.84 -9.69 2.67
C ALA A 16 -2.51 -8.94 3.97
N ILE A 17 -2.62 -9.61 5.13
CA ILE A 17 -2.29 -8.99 6.42
C ILE A 17 -0.82 -8.53 6.47
N TYR A 18 0.12 -9.40 6.10
CA TYR A 18 1.55 -9.05 6.13
C TYR A 18 1.89 -7.96 5.10
N LEU A 19 1.35 -8.05 3.89
CA LEU A 19 1.57 -7.06 2.83
C LEU A 19 1.04 -5.69 3.24
N LEU A 20 -0.20 -5.62 3.74
CA LEU A 20 -0.80 -4.35 4.17
C LEU A 20 -0.08 -3.70 5.36
N LYS A 21 0.37 -4.51 6.33
CA LYS A 21 1.21 -4.00 7.43
C LYS A 21 2.54 -3.48 6.92
N PHE A 22 3.18 -4.19 6.01
CA PHE A 22 4.44 -3.78 5.40
C PHE A 22 4.30 -2.50 4.57
N GLU A 23 3.28 -2.41 3.72
CA GLU A 23 2.95 -1.20 2.93
C GLU A 23 2.65 0.00 3.84
N SER A 24 1.88 -0.22 4.91
CA SER A 24 1.59 0.82 5.91
C SER A 24 2.87 1.37 6.56
N LEU A 25 3.82 0.50 6.91
CA LEU A 25 5.11 0.89 7.48
C LEU A 25 6.01 1.60 6.46
N LEU A 26 6.01 1.16 5.20
CA LEU A 26 6.75 1.85 4.13
C LEU A 26 6.23 3.27 3.94
N ILE A 27 4.91 3.46 3.84
CA ILE A 27 4.30 4.78 3.72
C ILE A 27 4.64 5.63 4.95
N LEU A 28 4.58 5.06 6.16
CA LEU A 28 4.95 5.78 7.37
C LEU A 28 6.42 6.23 7.35
N GLY A 29 7.33 5.36 6.88
CA GLY A 29 8.74 5.70 6.69
C GLY A 29 8.95 6.85 5.70
N ILE A 30 8.20 6.87 4.59
CA ILE A 30 8.21 7.96 3.61
C ILE A 30 7.69 9.25 4.25
N VAL A 31 6.60 9.20 5.02
CA VAL A 31 6.06 10.37 5.72
C VAL A 31 7.08 10.93 6.71
N ILE A 32 7.74 10.08 7.51
CA ILE A 32 8.78 10.51 8.45
C ILE A 32 9.93 11.17 7.70
N TYR A 33 10.35 10.61 6.56
CA TYR A 33 11.35 11.23 5.70
C TYR A 33 10.91 12.61 5.21
N LEU A 34 9.67 12.74 4.73
CA LEU A 34 9.11 14.02 4.25
C LEU A 34 8.94 15.07 5.36
N LEU A 35 8.80 14.65 6.63
CA LEU A 35 8.77 15.56 7.77
C LEU A 35 10.16 16.12 8.10
N VAL A 36 11.21 15.33 7.90
CA VAL A 36 12.60 15.71 8.22
C VAL A 36 13.28 16.43 7.05
N ALA A 37 12.97 16.07 5.80
CA ALA A 37 13.60 16.63 4.60
C ALA A 37 13.54 18.18 4.52
N PRO A 38 12.46 18.87 4.91
CA PRO A 38 12.41 20.34 4.93
C PRO A 38 13.40 21.01 5.87
N LEU A 39 13.92 20.30 6.86
CA LEU A 39 14.92 20.84 7.81
C LEU A 39 16.30 20.97 7.17
N ILE A 40 16.55 20.21 6.10
CA ILE A 40 17.84 20.13 5.41
C ILE A 40 17.77 20.61 3.95
N SER A 41 16.59 20.95 3.45
CA SER A 41 16.38 21.28 2.03
C SER A 41 15.27 22.31 1.84
N THR A 42 15.40 23.13 0.80
CA THR A 42 14.40 24.14 0.46
C THR A 42 13.16 23.47 -0.15
N VAL A 43 11.97 23.88 0.31
CA VAL A 43 10.70 23.32 -0.17
C VAL A 43 10.11 24.22 -1.24
N SER A 44 10.10 23.74 -2.49
CA SER A 44 9.55 24.49 -3.63
C SER A 44 8.03 24.63 -3.59
N ALA A 45 7.32 23.67 -2.99
CA ALA A 45 5.86 23.64 -2.93
C ALA A 45 5.34 23.18 -1.55
N PRO A 46 5.27 24.06 -0.54
CA PRO A 46 4.92 23.70 0.84
C PRO A 46 3.51 23.13 0.98
N ALA A 47 2.56 23.62 0.19
CA ALA A 47 1.18 23.14 0.20
C ALA A 47 1.06 21.69 -0.29
N ALA A 48 1.76 21.36 -1.39
CA ALA A 48 1.77 20.01 -1.94
C ALA A 48 2.42 19.02 -0.96
N LEU A 49 3.57 19.40 -0.39
CA LEU A 49 4.25 18.60 0.63
C LEU A 49 3.35 18.32 1.84
N SER A 50 2.65 19.35 2.34
CA SER A 50 1.76 19.21 3.49
C SER A 50 0.60 18.26 3.18
N ALA A 51 0.00 18.38 1.99
CA ALA A 51 -1.07 17.47 1.56
C ALA A 51 -0.56 16.02 1.44
N GLU A 52 0.65 15.81 0.92
CA GLU A 52 1.26 14.48 0.80
C GLU A 52 1.53 13.84 2.16
N ILE A 53 2.01 14.62 3.14
CA ILE A 53 2.19 14.15 4.52
C ILE A 53 0.86 13.71 5.13
N VAL A 54 -0.17 14.54 5.03
CA VAL A 54 -1.51 14.21 5.58
C VAL A 54 -2.09 12.98 4.88
N PHE A 55 -2.03 12.93 3.55
CA PHE A 55 -2.53 11.81 2.77
C PHE A 55 -1.76 10.51 3.07
N GLY A 56 -0.43 10.60 3.21
CA GLY A 56 0.42 9.48 3.60
C GLY A 56 0.10 8.95 5.00
N LEU A 57 -0.13 9.83 5.98
CA LEU A 57 -0.56 9.41 7.32
C LEU A 57 -1.91 8.70 7.28
N LEU A 58 -2.90 9.28 6.59
CA LEU A 58 -4.23 8.67 6.44
C LEU A 58 -4.15 7.34 5.70
N GLY A 59 -3.34 7.26 4.64
CA GLY A 59 -3.09 6.02 3.90
C GLY A 59 -2.44 4.95 4.76
N SER A 60 -1.40 5.29 5.53
CA SER A 60 -0.72 4.37 6.43
C SER A 60 -1.67 3.82 7.51
N VAL A 61 -2.43 4.70 8.17
CA VAL A 61 -3.44 4.30 9.18
C VAL A 61 -4.54 3.46 8.54
N GLY A 62 -5.03 3.85 7.36
CA GLY A 62 -6.09 3.14 6.63
C GLY A 62 -5.67 1.72 6.21
N LEU A 63 -4.44 1.55 5.72
CA LEU A 63 -3.88 0.24 5.39
C LEU A 63 -3.71 -0.63 6.64
N TRP A 64 -3.24 -0.06 7.75
CA TRP A 64 -3.10 -0.78 9.01
C TRP A 64 -4.46 -1.22 9.56
N ALA A 65 -5.46 -0.33 9.54
CA ALA A 65 -6.84 -0.65 9.91
C ALA A 65 -7.43 -1.75 9.02
N SER A 66 -7.11 -1.73 7.72
CA SER A 66 -7.52 -2.78 6.77
C SER A 66 -6.88 -4.13 7.13
N ALA A 67 -5.60 -4.15 7.50
CA ALA A 67 -4.91 -5.35 7.97
C ALA A 67 -5.58 -5.93 9.24
N ILE A 68 -5.92 -5.09 10.22
CA ILE A 68 -6.67 -5.49 11.42
C ILE A 68 -8.06 -6.05 11.02
N GLY A 69 -8.71 -5.47 10.02
CA GLY A 69 -9.96 -5.98 9.47
C GLY A 69 -9.84 -7.41 8.94
N PHE A 70 -8.77 -7.70 8.21
CA PHE A 70 -8.46 -9.06 7.75
C PHE A 70 -8.13 -10.02 8.91
N GLU A 71 -7.43 -9.57 9.95
CA GLU A 71 -7.16 -10.38 11.15
C GLU A 71 -8.45 -10.77 11.89
N LYS A 72 -9.39 -9.82 11.99
CA LYS A 72 -10.70 -10.04 12.63
C LYS A 72 -11.74 -10.73 11.74
N GLN A 73 -11.35 -11.18 10.54
CA GLN A 73 -12.24 -11.78 9.54
C GLN A 73 -13.46 -10.90 9.22
N ARG A 74 -13.27 -9.58 9.11
CA ARG A 74 -14.34 -8.63 8.75
C ARG A 74 -14.20 -8.19 7.29
N SER A 75 -15.33 -8.13 6.57
CA SER A 75 -15.41 -7.69 5.17
C SER A 75 -14.81 -6.28 4.92
N PHE A 76 -14.86 -5.40 5.93
CA PHE A 76 -14.41 -4.01 5.82
C PHE A 76 -12.92 -3.85 5.48
N GLY A 77 -12.07 -4.84 5.74
CA GLY A 77 -10.64 -4.76 5.39
C GLY A 77 -10.37 -4.85 3.88
N ARG A 78 -11.27 -5.48 3.10
CA ARG A 78 -11.01 -5.81 1.69
C ARG A 78 -11.08 -4.61 0.77
N ALA A 79 -12.20 -3.88 0.80
CA ALA A 79 -12.45 -2.80 -0.15
C ALA A 79 -11.42 -1.66 -0.05
N PRO A 80 -11.05 -1.16 1.16
CA PRO A 80 -10.05 -0.10 1.27
C PRO A 80 -8.65 -0.56 0.85
N ALA A 81 -8.26 -1.81 1.16
CA ALA A 81 -6.98 -2.39 0.76
C ALA A 81 -6.82 -2.49 -0.76
N VAL A 82 -7.87 -2.93 -1.46
CA VAL A 82 -7.88 -3.02 -2.93
C VAL A 82 -7.84 -1.62 -3.54
N LEU A 83 -8.64 -0.68 -3.03
CA LEU A 83 -8.68 0.70 -3.54
C LEU A 83 -7.32 1.40 -3.39
N ALA A 84 -6.70 1.30 -2.21
CA ALA A 84 -5.38 1.91 -1.95
C ALA A 84 -4.31 1.36 -2.92
N ASN A 85 -4.33 0.05 -3.18
CA ASN A 85 -3.37 -0.55 -4.10
C ASN A 85 -3.67 -0.27 -5.58
N LEU A 86 -4.93 -0.02 -5.96
CA LEU A 86 -5.26 0.48 -7.30
C LEU A 86 -4.72 1.90 -7.51
N ILE A 87 -4.77 2.76 -6.49
CA ILE A 87 -4.14 4.08 -6.53
C ILE A 87 -2.62 3.92 -6.69
N ALA A 88 -1.99 3.07 -5.88
CA ALA A 88 -0.55 2.80 -5.98
C ALA A 88 -0.13 2.25 -7.35
N LEU A 89 -0.98 1.41 -7.97
CA LEU A 89 -0.77 0.94 -9.34
C LEU A 89 -0.82 2.10 -10.35
N GLY A 90 -1.77 3.03 -10.20
CA GLY A 90 -1.81 4.27 -10.99
C GLY A 90 -0.54 5.12 -10.82
N VAL A 91 -0.07 5.31 -9.58
CA VAL A 91 1.19 6.02 -9.28
C VAL A 91 2.37 5.32 -9.94
N SER A 92 2.45 3.99 -9.86
CA SER A 92 3.51 3.19 -10.46
C SER A 92 3.57 3.35 -11.98
N TYR A 93 2.41 3.43 -12.65
CA TYR A 93 2.34 3.67 -14.09
C TYR A 93 2.98 5.01 -14.47
N TYR A 94 2.63 6.09 -13.76
CA TYR A 94 3.25 7.40 -14.00
C TYR A 94 4.76 7.41 -13.70
N MET A 95 5.21 6.71 -12.67
CA MET A 95 6.65 6.56 -12.37
C MET A 95 7.41 5.83 -13.48
N VAL A 96 6.81 4.77 -14.04
CA VAL A 96 7.41 4.01 -15.15
C VAL A 96 7.49 4.88 -16.40
N MET A 97 6.41 5.59 -16.74
CA MET A 97 6.40 6.53 -17.86
C MET A 97 7.40 7.69 -17.68
N GLY A 98 7.61 8.13 -16.44
CA GLY A 98 8.63 9.12 -16.06
C GLY A 98 10.07 8.58 -15.99
N SER A 99 10.34 7.37 -16.50
CA SER A 99 11.66 6.72 -16.47
C SER A 99 12.22 6.41 -15.07
N PHE A 100 11.40 6.48 -14.02
CA PHE A 100 11.77 6.13 -12.65
C PHE A 100 11.52 4.64 -12.37
N LEU A 101 12.13 3.79 -13.21
CA LEU A 101 11.86 2.35 -13.27
C LEU A 101 12.23 1.61 -11.99
N TYR A 102 13.29 2.05 -11.30
CA TYR A 102 13.79 1.42 -10.08
C TYR A 102 12.76 1.38 -8.94
N VAL A 103 11.85 2.34 -8.88
CA VAL A 103 10.77 2.37 -7.87
C VAL A 103 9.43 1.99 -8.48
N GLY A 104 9.16 2.43 -9.72
CA GLY A 104 7.90 2.15 -10.40
C GLY A 104 7.63 0.66 -10.59
N ILE A 105 8.63 -0.12 -11.04
CA ILE A 105 8.44 -1.56 -11.29
C ILE A 105 8.20 -2.34 -9.98
N PRO A 106 9.01 -2.18 -8.90
CA PRO A 106 8.73 -2.85 -7.63
C PRO A 106 7.39 -2.46 -7.02
N LEU A 107 7.00 -1.18 -7.10
CA LEU A 107 5.71 -0.71 -6.60
C LEU A 107 4.55 -1.38 -7.36
N MET A 108 4.62 -1.42 -8.69
CA MET A 108 3.62 -2.07 -9.53
C MET A 108 3.45 -3.55 -9.14
N LEU A 109 4.55 -4.28 -8.98
CA LEU A 109 4.52 -5.69 -8.58
C LEU A 109 3.92 -5.88 -7.19
N LEU A 110 4.34 -5.05 -6.22
CA LEU A 110 3.80 -5.09 -4.86
C LEU A 110 2.29 -4.87 -4.87
N SER A 111 1.83 -3.82 -5.56
CA SER A 111 0.40 -3.48 -5.65
C SER A 111 -0.44 -4.58 -6.29
N ILE A 112 0.04 -5.20 -7.38
CA ILE A 112 -0.67 -6.32 -8.01
C ILE A 112 -0.79 -7.51 -7.05
N VAL A 113 0.30 -7.87 -6.36
CA VAL A 113 0.30 -8.98 -5.41
C VAL A 113 -0.64 -8.70 -4.23
N THR A 114 -0.66 -7.46 -3.74
CA THR A 114 -1.55 -7.06 -2.64
C THR A 114 -3.01 -7.04 -3.06
N ILE A 115 -3.34 -6.52 -4.25
CA ILE A 115 -4.71 -6.56 -4.81
C ILE A 115 -5.21 -8.00 -4.88
N LEU A 116 -4.44 -8.91 -5.48
CA LEU A 116 -4.83 -10.31 -5.62
C LEU A 116 -5.00 -10.98 -4.25
N SER A 117 -4.09 -10.70 -3.32
CA SER A 117 -4.15 -11.27 -1.97
C SER A 117 -5.35 -10.75 -1.17
N ALA A 118 -5.65 -9.45 -1.26
CA ALA A 118 -6.76 -8.81 -0.57
C ALA A 118 -8.11 -9.23 -1.18
N ALA A 119 -8.22 -9.28 -2.52
CA ALA A 119 -9.44 -9.68 -3.21
C ALA A 119 -9.82 -11.15 -2.93
N LEU A 120 -8.82 -12.05 -2.93
CA LEU A 120 -9.03 -13.49 -2.70
C LEU A 120 -8.98 -13.89 -1.21
N GLY A 121 -8.51 -13.00 -0.33
CA GLY A 121 -8.31 -13.26 1.11
C GLY A 121 -9.58 -13.19 1.96
N TYR A 122 -10.74 -12.95 1.35
CA TYR A 122 -12.03 -12.93 2.05
C TYR A 122 -13.11 -13.60 1.18
N LYS A 123 -13.86 -14.50 1.80
CA LYS A 123 -15.03 -15.16 1.21
C LYS A 123 -16.23 -14.82 2.11
N GLU A 124 -17.27 -14.28 1.50
CA GLU A 124 -18.55 -13.97 2.16
C GLU A 124 -19.28 -15.25 2.58
#